data_AF-A0A7G5LS86-F1
#
_entry.id   AF-A0A7G5LS86-F1
#
_cell.length_a   1.000
_cell.length_b   1.000
_cell.length_c   1.000
_cell.angle_alpha   90.00
_cell.angle_beta   90.00
_cell.angle_gamma   90.00
#
_symmetry.space_group_name_H-M   'P 1'
#
loop_
_entity.id
_entity.type
_entity.pdbx_description
1 polymer ?
#
loop_
_entity_poly.entity_id
_entity_poly.type
_entity_poly.pdbx_seq_one_letter_code
_entity_poly.pdbx_strand_id
1 'polypeptide(L)' 'MSTCQRTDTTSHEQVSTHEHGWFTESRHATSEGTVHYVRCSECGARRVDLLRHPDAPPVATSREIV' A
#
# COMPACT_ATOMS: atom_id res chain seq x y z
N MET A 1 -14.54 21.84 -34.86
CA MET A 1 -14.58 20.40 -34.54
C MET A 1 -13.15 19.98 -34.22
N SER A 2 -12.72 20.14 -32.97
CA SER A 2 -11.34 19.83 -32.55
C SER A 2 -11.38 19.30 -31.12
N THR A 3 -11.18 17.99 -30.96
CA THR A 3 -11.06 17.36 -29.64
C THR A 3 -9.59 17.14 -29.31
N CYS A 4 -9.07 17.93 -28.38
CA CYS A 4 -7.78 17.69 -27.75
C CYS A 4 -7.90 16.45 -26.86
N GLN A 5 -7.34 15.31 -27.26
CA GLN A 5 -7.35 14.10 -26.44
C GLN A 5 -6.16 14.13 -25.48
N ARG A 6 -6.46 14.31 -24.19
CA ARG A 6 -5.54 14.17 -23.07
C ARG A 6 -5.22 12.68 -22.90
N THR A 7 -3.96 12.31 -23.06
CA THR A 7 -3.45 10.97 -22.72
C THR A 7 -3.30 10.88 -21.21
N ASP A 8 -4.34 10.43 -20.51
CA ASP A 8 -4.19 9.97 -19.13
C ASP A 8 -3.78 8.50 -19.20
N THR A 9 -2.46 8.25 -19.16
CA THR A 9 -1.92 6.90 -19.04
C THR A 9 -2.11 6.47 -17.59
N THR A 10 -3.23 5.81 -17.31
CA THR A 10 -3.51 5.12 -16.06
C THR A 10 -2.42 4.06 -15.83
N SER A 11 -1.35 4.44 -15.14
CA SER A 11 -0.22 3.56 -14.77
C SER A 11 -0.54 2.68 -13.55
N HIS A 12 -1.79 2.22 -13.45
CA HIS A 12 -2.30 1.54 -12.27
C HIS A 12 -3.11 0.31 -12.67
N GLU A 13 -2.50 -0.65 -13.36
CA GLU A 13 -2.98 -2.04 -13.40
C GLU A 13 -1.93 -2.95 -14.04
N GLN A 14 -0.69 -2.90 -13.58
CA GLN A 14 0.18 -4.05 -13.70
C GLN A 14 0.39 -4.56 -12.28
N VAL A 15 -0.65 -5.22 -11.76
CA VAL A 15 -0.51 -6.06 -10.56
C VAL A 15 0.43 -7.17 -10.97
N SER A 16 1.72 -6.89 -10.79
CA SER A 16 2.78 -7.77 -11.22
C SER A 16 2.62 -9.09 -10.48
N THR A 17 2.28 -10.15 -11.21
CA THR A 17 1.92 -11.47 -10.67
C THR A 17 3.18 -12.25 -10.25
N HIS A 18 3.99 -11.66 -9.39
CA HIS A 18 5.13 -12.35 -8.77
C HIS A 18 5.09 -12.14 -7.27
N GLU A 19 5.85 -12.97 -6.55
CA GLU A 19 6.08 -12.77 -5.13
C GLU A 19 6.98 -11.56 -4.94
N HIS A 20 6.47 -10.55 -4.23
CA HIS A 20 7.19 -9.30 -4.06
C HIS A 20 8.28 -9.39 -2.97
N GLY A 21 9.52 -9.05 -3.34
CA GLY A 21 10.60 -8.75 -2.38
C GLY A 21 10.45 -7.34 -1.79
N TRP A 22 9.75 -7.21 -0.66
CA TRP A 22 9.46 -5.93 -0.01
C TRP A 22 10.63 -5.34 0.77
N PHE A 23 10.97 -4.07 0.52
CA PHE A 23 11.96 -3.30 1.27
C PHE A 23 11.32 -2.05 1.90
N THR A 24 11.70 -1.71 3.14
CA THR A 24 11.19 -0.49 3.78
C THR A 24 11.92 0.75 3.26
N GLU A 25 11.16 1.68 2.66
CA GLU A 25 11.68 2.99 2.25
C GLU A 25 11.72 3.96 3.43
N SER A 26 10.63 4.01 4.22
CA SER A 26 10.55 4.86 5.40
C SER A 26 9.66 4.25 6.49
N ARG A 27 9.88 4.70 7.73
CA ARG A 27 9.14 4.30 8.91
C ARG A 27 8.77 5.52 9.72
N HIS A 28 7.51 5.59 10.15
CA HIS A 28 6.99 6.70 10.92
C HIS A 28 6.20 6.18 12.12
N ALA A 29 6.60 6.59 13.32
CA ALA A 29 5.82 6.34 14.52
C ALA A 29 4.58 7.24 14.54
N THR A 30 3.44 6.66 14.90
CA THR A 30 2.15 7.32 15.11
C THR A 30 1.57 6.81 16.42
N SER A 31 0.47 7.41 16.89
CA SER A 31 -0.22 6.92 18.09
C SER A 31 -0.88 5.54 17.90
N GLU A 32 -1.10 5.10 16.66
CA GLU A 32 -1.70 3.78 16.36
C GLU A 32 -0.63 2.68 16.22
N GLY A 33 0.64 3.05 16.06
CA GLY A 33 1.74 2.12 15.86
C GLY A 33 2.83 2.72 14.96
N THR A 34 3.54 1.87 14.21
CA THR A 34 4.52 2.33 13.21
C THR A 34 4.01 2.04 11.80
N VAL A 35 3.91 3.09 10.99
CA VAL A 35 3.60 2.99 9.57
C VAL A 35 4.89 2.74 8.81
N HIS A 36 4.92 1.69 8.00
CA HIS A 36 6.02 1.32 7.12
C HIS A 36 5.59 1.52 5.68
N TYR A 37 6.29 2.40 4.98
CA TYR A 37 6.17 2.52 3.54
C TYR A 37 7.15 1.55 2.91
N VAL A 38 6.64 0.53 2.22
CA VAL A 38 7.46 -0.51 1.60
C VAL A 38 7.30 -0.50 0.09
N ARG A 39 8.39 -0.85 -0.61
CA ARG A 39 8.45 -0.93 -2.06
C ARG A 39 9.06 -2.26 -2.49
N CYS A 40 8.54 -2.84 -3.57
CA CYS A 40 9.15 -3.98 -4.24
C CYS A 40 10.41 -3.51 -5.00
N SER A 41 11.55 -4.17 -4.78
CA SER A 41 12.79 -3.85 -5.49
C SER A 41 12.72 -4.13 -6.99
N GLU A 42 11.86 -5.06 -7.42
CA GLU A 42 11.80 -5.55 -8.80
C GLU A 42 10.83 -4.73 -9.66
N CYS A 43 9.56 -4.62 -9.24
CA CYS A 43 8.54 -3.90 -10.03
C CYS A 43 8.22 -2.50 -9.53
N GLY A 44 8.73 -2.11 -8.37
CA GLY A 44 8.44 -0.80 -7.78
C GLY A 44 7.03 -0.64 -7.21
N ALA A 45 6.24 -1.72 -7.12
CA ALA A 45 4.97 -1.73 -6.40
C ALA A 45 5.17 -1.21 -4.98
N ARG A 46 4.17 -0.51 -4.44
CA ARG A 46 4.21 0.11 -3.12
C ARG A 46 3.11 -0.46 -2.24
N ARG A 47 3.44 -0.72 -0.98
CA ARG A 47 2.50 -1.15 0.05
C ARG A 47 2.73 -0.34 1.31
N VAL A 48 1.66 -0.11 2.07
CA VAL A 48 1.74 0.53 3.38
C VAL A 48 1.36 -0.51 4.41
N ASP A 49 2.29 -0.81 5.30
CA ASP A 49 2.08 -1.75 6.40
C ASP A 49 1.94 -0.95 7.71
N LEU A 50 0.94 -1.30 8.51
CA LEU A 50 0.78 -0.75 9.85
C LEU A 50 1.10 -1.81 10.89
N LEU A 51 2.20 -1.61 11.62
CA LEU A 51 2.53 -2.41 12.81
C LEU A 51 1.91 -1.73 14.02
N ARG A 52 0.77 -2.25 14.49
CA ARG A 52 0.10 -1.72 15.68
C ARG A 52 0.93 -1.93 16.94
N HIS A 53 0.71 -1.05 17.93
CA HIS A 53 1.29 -1.24 19.25
C HIS A 53 0.90 -2.60 19.85
N PRO A 54 1.84 -3.31 20.49
CA PRO A 54 1.55 -4.62 21.09
C PRO A 54 0.51 -4.53 22.21
N ASP A 55 0.38 -3.37 22.86
CA ASP A 55 -0.62 -3.10 23.89
C ASP A 55 -2.01 -2.71 23.34
N ALA A 56 -2.14 -2.51 22.02
CA ALA A 56 -3.43 -2.23 21.41
C ALA A 56 -4.27 -3.51 21.31
N PRO A 57 -5.59 -3.46 21.57
CA PRO A 57 -6.44 -4.62 21.39
C PRO A 57 -6.40 -5.10 19.93
N PRO A 58 -6.41 -6.42 19.69
CA PRO A 58 -6.39 -6.97 18.33
C PRO A 58 -7.63 -6.50 17.56
N VAL A 59 -7.43 -6.21 16.28
CA VAL A 59 -8.53 -5.82 15.38
C VAL A 59 -9.33 -7.06 15.03
N ALA A 60 -10.66 -6.92 15.02
CA ALA A 60 -11.54 -7.98 14.52
C ALA A 60 -11.13 -8.36 13.10
N THR A 61 -10.82 -9.65 12.89
CA THR A 61 -10.52 -10.18 11.56
C THR A 61 -11.78 -10.29 10.70
N SER A 62 -12.96 -10.34 11.34
CA SER A 62 -14.26 -10.35 10.67
C SER A 62 -14.69 -8.94 10.29
N ARG A 63 -15.38 -8.81 9.15
CA ARG A 63 -16.08 -7.59 8.77
C ARG A 63 -17.54 -7.69 9.20
N GLU A 64 -18.14 -6.58 9.61
CA GLU A 64 -19.59 -6.51 9.74
C GLU A 64 -20.24 -6.64 8.36
N ILE A 65 -21.39 -7.33 8.33
CA ILE A 65 -22.22 -7.47 7.14
C ILE A 65 -23.52 -6.75 7.48
N VAL A 66 -23.78 -5.62 6.81
CA VAL A 66 -24.97 -4.78 6.98
C VAL A 66 -25.80 -4.82 5.71
#